data_AF-A0A3C0C4A6-F1
#
_entry.id   AF-A0A3C0C4A6-F1
#
_cell.length_a   1.000
_cell.length_b   1.000
_cell.length_c   1.000
_cell.angle_alpha   90.00
_cell.angle_beta   90.00
_cell.angle_gamma   90.00
#
_symmetry.space_group_name_H-M   'P 1'
#
loop_
_entity.id
_entity.type
_entity.pdbx_description
1 polymer ?
#
loop_
_entity_poly.entity_id
_entity_poly.type
_entity_poly.pdbx_seq_one_letter_code
_entity_poly.pdbx_strand_id
1 'polypeptide(L)' 'MKMKEALMMQGARTIMDNCVSLRAGENILIITDMVQENIAKVLAAAAVERGAEVV' A
#
# COMPACT_ATOMS: atom_id res chain seq x y z
N MET A 1 -15.67 6.95 -4.92
CA MET A 1 -14.44 7.21 -4.15
C MET A 1 -14.32 8.72 -3.94
N LYS A 2 -14.15 9.18 -2.70
CA LYS A 2 -13.97 10.61 -2.40
C LYS A 2 -12.56 11.04 -2.82
N MET A 3 -12.34 12.33 -3.12
CA MET A 3 -11.03 12.85 -3.61
C MET A 3 -9.86 12.47 -2.68
N LYS A 4 -10.07 12.52 -1.36
CA LYS A 4 -9.04 12.15 -0.37
C LYS A 4 -8.58 10.70 -0.51
N GLU A 5 -9.50 9.76 -0.76
CA GLU A 5 -9.20 8.34 -0.96
C GLU A 5 -8.41 8.12 -2.26
N ALA A 6 -8.75 8.85 -3.32
CA ALA A 6 -8.02 8.82 -4.58
C ALA A 6 -6.55 9.23 -4.41
N LEU A 7 -6.32 10.35 -3.70
CA LEU A 7 -4.98 10.87 -3.43
C LEU A 7 -4.18 9.94 -2.51
N MET A 8 -4.83 9.30 -1.52
CA MET A 8 -4.18 8.30 -0.68
C MET A 8 -3.72 7.09 -1.51
N MET A 9 -4.56 6.60 -2.42
CA MET A 9 -4.18 5.49 -3.31
C MET A 9 -3.02 5.88 -4.24
N GLN A 10 -3.04 7.09 -4.80
CA GLN A 10 -1.94 7.60 -5.62
C GLN A 10 -0.63 7.63 -4.81
N GLY A 11 -0.66 8.10 -3.56
CA GLY A 11 0.50 8.09 -2.67
C GLY A 11 1.00 6.68 -2.37
N ALA A 12 0.10 5.74 -2.10
CA ALA A 12 0.44 4.35 -1.85
C ALA A 12 1.12 3.68 -3.04
N ARG A 13 0.63 3.93 -4.27
CA ARG A 13 1.26 3.46 -5.51
C ARG A 13 2.68 3.99 -5.65
N THR A 14 2.88 5.30 -5.44
CA THR A 14 4.22 5.91 -5.46
C THR A 14 5.17 5.26 -4.46
N ILE A 15 4.71 4.98 -3.23
CA ILE A 15 5.54 4.31 -2.22
C ILE A 15 5.93 2.90 -2.69
N MET A 16 4.97 2.11 -3.19
CA MET A 16 5.24 0.75 -3.64
C MET A 16 6.17 0.70 -4.86
N ASP A 17 6.01 1.61 -5.82
CA ASP A 17 6.78 1.63 -7.07
C ASP A 17 8.20 2.20 -6.86
N ASN A 18 8.29 3.34 -6.15
CA ASN A 18 9.50 4.13 -6.14
C ASN A 18 10.33 3.95 -4.87
N CYS A 19 9.69 3.66 -3.73
CA CYS A 19 10.38 3.56 -2.45
C CYS A 19 10.67 2.11 -2.07
N VAL A 20 9.65 1.24 -2.18
CA VAL A 20 9.78 -0.20 -1.93
C VAL A 20 10.33 -0.90 -3.18
N SER A 21 10.00 -0.40 -4.37
CA SER A 21 10.32 -1.03 -5.66
C SER A 21 9.87 -2.49 -5.71
N LEU A 22 8.64 -2.68 -5.27
CA LEU A 22 8.01 -3.98 -5.09
C LEU A 22 7.97 -4.81 -6.37
N ARG A 23 8.22 -6.11 -6.24
CA ARG A 23 8.07 -7.08 -7.33
C ARG A 23 6.94 -8.06 -7.01
N ALA A 24 6.28 -8.54 -8.07
CA ALA A 24 5.25 -9.56 -7.94
C ALA A 24 5.81 -10.84 -7.29
N GLY A 25 5.04 -11.44 -6.38
CA GLY A 25 5.41 -12.62 -5.62
C GLY A 25 6.25 -12.35 -4.37
N GLU A 26 6.56 -11.09 -4.03
CA GLU A 26 7.22 -10.75 -2.76
C GLU A 26 6.21 -10.71 -1.60
N ASN A 27 6.71 -11.01 -0.40
CA ASN A 27 5.95 -10.88 0.85
C ASN A 27 6.21 -9.50 1.46
N ILE A 28 5.15 -8.78 1.81
CA ILE A 28 5.22 -7.47 2.48
C ILE A 28 4.63 -7.57 3.88
N LEU A 29 5.38 -7.04 4.85
CA LEU A 29 4.90 -6.76 6.19
C LEU A 29 4.70 -5.25 6.36
N ILE A 30 3.49 -4.82 6.70
CA ILE A 30 3.18 -3.41 6.98
C ILE A 30 3.08 -3.22 8.49
N ILE A 31 4.03 -2.49 9.07
CA ILE A 31 4.03 -2.15 10.50
C ILE A 31 3.48 -0.74 10.67
N THR A 32 2.42 -0.62 11.48
CA THR A 32 1.78 0.67 11.74
C THR A 32 1.13 0.70 13.12
N ASP A 33 0.85 1.90 13.63
CA ASP A 33 0.00 2.08 14.81
C ASP A 33 -1.48 1.86 14.47
N MET A 34 -2.26 1.43 15.47
CA MET A 34 -3.71 1.19 15.31
C MET A 34 -4.47 2.43 14.79
N VAL A 35 -4.02 3.64 15.16
CA VAL A 35 -4.64 4.90 14.69
C VAL A 35 -4.46 5.10 13.17
N GLN A 36 -3.44 4.49 12.58
CA GLN A 36 -3.06 4.64 11.17
C GLN A 36 -3.49 3.45 10.31
N GLU A 37 -4.39 2.59 10.81
CA GLU A 37 -4.88 1.39 10.12
C GLU A 37 -5.40 1.70 8.69
N ASN A 38 -6.07 2.84 8.51
CA ASN A 38 -6.59 3.23 7.19
C ASN A 38 -5.48 3.46 6.15
N ILE A 39 -4.30 3.96 6.56
CA ILE A 39 -3.16 4.13 5.65
C ILE A 39 -2.59 2.76 5.29
N ALA A 40 -2.44 1.88 6.28
CA ALA A 40 -1.97 0.52 6.06
C ALA A 40 -2.87 -0.26 5.10
N LYS A 41 -4.20 -0.12 5.18
CA LYS A 41 -5.15 -0.73 4.23
C LYS A 41 -4.93 -0.26 2.80
N VAL A 42 -4.64 1.02 2.59
CA VAL A 42 -4.40 1.56 1.24
C VAL A 42 -3.05 1.09 0.69
N LEU A 43 -2.02 1.01 1.54
CA LEU A 43 -0.72 0.43 1.17
C LEU A 43 -0.84 -1.05 0.84
N ALA A 44 -1.57 -1.82 1.64
CA ALA A 44 -1.84 -3.24 1.41
C ALA A 44 -2.59 -3.44 0.08
N ALA A 45 -3.60 -2.63 -0.21
CA ALA A 45 -4.31 -2.70 -1.48
C ALA A 45 -3.38 -2.41 -2.68
N ALA A 46 -2.50 -1.41 -2.57
CA ALA A 46 -1.51 -1.12 -3.62
C ALA A 46 -0.48 -2.25 -3.80
N ALA A 47 -0.09 -2.93 -2.73
CA ALA A 47 0.80 -4.08 -2.77
C ALA A 47 0.14 -5.30 -3.46
N VAL A 48 -1.12 -5.61 -3.09
CA VAL A 48 -1.90 -6.69 -3.71
C VAL A 48 -2.14 -6.42 -5.19
N GLU A 49 -2.42 -5.17 -5.58
CA GLU A 49 -2.55 -4.75 -6.99
C GLU A 49 -1.27 -5.07 -7.81
N ARG A 50 -0.10 -5.11 -7.15
CA ARG A 50 1.21 -5.43 -7.76
C ARG A 50 1.58 -6.92 -7.68
N GLY A 51 0.65 -7.75 -7.19
CA GLY A 51 0.85 -9.20 -7.08
C GLY A 51 1.76 -9.60 -5.92
N ALA A 52 1.92 -8.76 -4.90
CA ALA A 52 2.58 -9.14 -3.67
C ALA A 52 1.58 -9.78 -2.68
N GLU A 53 2.10 -10.61 -1.79
CA GLU A 53 1.35 -11.12 -0.65
C GLU A 53 1.58 -10.20 0.55
N VAL A 54 0.50 -9.81 1.23
CA VAL A 54 0.56 -8.90 2.38
C VAL A 54 0.26 -9.69 3.66
N VAL A 55 1.12 -9.52 4.66
CA VAL A 55 1.06 -10.19 5.98
C VAL A 55 0.87 -9.17 7.09
#